data_AF-A0A552WS68-F1
#
_entry.id   AF-A0A552WS68-F1
#
_cell.length_a   1.000
_cell.length_b   1.000
_cell.length_c   1.000
_cell.angle_alpha   90.00
_cell.angle_beta   90.00
_cell.angle_gamma   90.00
#
_symmetry.space_group_name_H-M   'P 1'
#
loop_
_entity.id
_entity.type
_entity.pdbx_description
1 polymer ?
#
loop_
_entity_poly.entity_id
_entity_poly.type
_entity_poly.pdbx_seq_one_letter_code
_entity_poly.pdbx_strand_id
1 'polypeptide(L)'
;MSRDVELSPAANPLTTAGSTVIGTYADDDRCTVAIVAMETPLAARVAGALALVTPRRIEERLVSGGLWGQQFDDISEVFNILGVLFNADGAPHVRLSTVYETLRTFPPMEVVGWLASDLPRVDVDASVKGYGGGTMAVVVGGA
;
A
#
# COMPACT_ATOMS: atom_id res chain seq x y z
N MET A 1 -6.95 12.46 -17.19
CA MET A 1 -5.69 13.18 -16.92
C MET A 1 -4.96 12.45 -15.81
N SER A 2 -3.70 12.07 -16.01
CA SER A 2 -2.85 11.55 -14.94
C SER A 2 -2.56 12.66 -13.93
N ARG A 3 -2.40 12.30 -12.65
CA ARG A 3 -1.95 13.21 -11.59
C ARG A 3 -0.46 13.01 -11.39
N ASP A 4 0.26 14.09 -11.14
CA ASP A 4 1.68 14.02 -10.79
C ASP A 4 1.80 13.36 -9.40
N VAL A 5 2.74 12.42 -9.28
CA VAL A 5 3.11 11.77 -8.03
C VAL A 5 4.58 12.06 -7.76
N GLU A 6 4.85 12.59 -6.57
CA GLU A 6 6.22 12.84 -6.12
C GLU A 6 6.59 11.83 -5.03
N LEU A 7 7.82 11.31 -5.10
CA LEU A 7 8.38 10.38 -4.13
C LEU A 7 9.67 10.96 -3.55
N SER A 8 9.83 10.86 -2.24
CA SER A 8 11.09 11.13 -1.55
C SER A 8 11.39 10.01 -0.55
N PRO A 9 12.65 9.77 -0.17
CA PRO A 9 12.96 8.86 0.93
C PRO A 9 12.17 9.25 2.18
N ALA A 10 11.53 8.28 2.83
CA ALA A 10 10.73 8.56 4.02
C ALA A 10 11.63 9.01 5.18
N ALA A 11 11.19 10.05 5.91
CA ALA A 11 11.92 10.49 7.10
C ALA A 11 11.92 9.43 8.22
N ASN A 12 10.84 8.65 8.32
CA ASN A 12 10.71 7.52 9.22
C ASN A 12 10.12 6.32 8.46
N PRO A 13 10.63 5.10 8.69
CA PRO A 13 10.08 3.91 8.06
C PRO A 13 8.69 3.56 8.60
N LEU A 14 7.81 3.05 7.74
CA LEU A 14 6.50 2.55 8.11
C LEU A 14 6.64 1.16 8.73
N THR A 15 6.75 1.10 10.05
CA THR A 15 7.06 -0.12 10.81
C THR A 15 5.87 -0.71 11.55
N THR A 16 4.72 -0.04 11.53
CA THR A 16 3.52 -0.46 12.27
C THR A 16 2.32 -0.65 11.35
N ALA A 17 1.48 -1.64 11.67
CA ALA A 17 0.28 -1.94 10.90
C ALA A 17 -0.92 -1.03 11.24
N GLY A 18 -0.87 -0.27 12.35
CA GLY A 18 -2.06 0.28 13.02
C GLY A 18 -3.06 0.99 12.11
N SER A 19 -2.62 1.97 11.33
CA SER A 19 -3.45 2.70 10.36
C SER A 19 -2.89 2.50 8.95
N THR A 20 -2.86 1.25 8.50
CA THR A 20 -2.14 0.86 7.27
C THR A 20 -3.04 -0.01 6.38
N VAL A 21 -2.87 0.14 5.07
CA VAL A 21 -3.39 -0.78 4.05
C VAL A 21 -2.22 -1.56 3.49
N ILE A 22 -2.29 -2.89 3.51
CA ILE A 22 -1.18 -3.79 3.21
C ILE A 22 -1.60 -4.75 2.10
N GLY A 23 -0.93 -4.71 0.96
CA GLY A 23 -1.00 -5.73 -0.08
C GLY A 23 0.10 -6.77 0.13
N THR A 24 -0.26 -8.04 0.25
CA THR A 24 0.68 -9.17 0.25
C THR A 24 0.81 -9.73 -1.15
N TYR A 25 2.02 -10.14 -1.50
CA TYR A 25 2.33 -10.68 -2.81
C TYR A 25 2.93 -12.06 -2.65
N ALA A 26 2.41 -13.02 -3.42
CA ALA A 26 2.80 -14.42 -3.33
C ALA A 26 3.39 -14.94 -4.64
N ASP A 27 4.29 -15.90 -4.50
CA ASP A 27 4.83 -16.68 -5.61
C ASP A 27 3.87 -17.80 -6.05
N ASP A 28 4.30 -18.62 -7.01
CA ASP A 28 3.52 -19.74 -7.53
C ASP A 28 3.25 -20.85 -6.49
N ASP A 29 4.08 -20.94 -5.44
CA ASP A 29 3.90 -21.85 -4.29
C ASP A 29 2.95 -21.27 -3.22
N ARG A 30 2.39 -20.08 -3.47
CA ARG A 30 1.50 -19.32 -2.58
C ARG A 30 2.17 -18.85 -1.29
N CYS A 31 3.50 -18.79 -1.27
CA CYS A 31 4.25 -18.21 -0.18
C CYS A 31 4.26 -16.68 -0.34
N THR A 32 4.02 -15.93 0.75
CA THR A 32 4.17 -14.47 0.70
C THR A 32 5.66 -14.14 0.59
N VAL A 33 6.05 -13.46 -0.48
CA VAL A 33 7.45 -13.10 -0.80
C VAL A 33 7.69 -11.60 -0.82
N ALA A 34 6.64 -10.78 -0.78
CA ALA A 34 6.74 -9.34 -0.63
C ALA A 34 5.47 -8.75 -0.02
N ILE A 35 5.60 -7.56 0.56
CA ILE A 35 4.47 -6.69 0.92
C ILE A 35 4.68 -5.28 0.39
N VAL A 36 3.57 -4.62 0.08
CA VAL A 36 3.52 -3.16 -0.05
C VAL A 36 2.53 -2.66 0.99
N ALA A 37 2.88 -1.59 1.70
CA ALA A 37 2.05 -1.00 2.72
C ALA A 37 1.96 0.51 2.54
N MET A 38 0.78 1.08 2.72
CA MET A 38 0.54 2.52 2.71
C MET A 38 -0.17 2.92 3.98
N GLU A 39 0.17 4.07 4.55
CA GLU A 39 -0.70 4.67 5.56
C GLU A 39 -2.11 4.86 4.99
N THR A 40 -3.14 4.62 5.80
CA THR A 40 -4.55 4.68 5.36
C THR A 40 -4.91 6.02 4.69
N PRO A 41 -4.46 7.19 5.18
CA PRO A 41 -4.67 8.46 4.49
C PRO A 41 -4.07 8.50 3.08
N LEU A 42 -2.85 7.96 2.90
CA LEU A 42 -2.22 7.88 1.58
C LEU A 42 -3.03 6.95 0.67
N ALA A 43 -3.37 5.74 1.13
CA ALA A 43 -4.17 4.78 0.39
C ALA A 43 -5.51 5.40 -0.07
N ALA A 44 -6.20 6.10 0.82
CA ALA A 44 -7.45 6.79 0.51
C ALA A 44 -7.29 7.86 -0.58
N ARG A 45 -6.21 8.64 -0.53
CA ARG A 45 -5.89 9.70 -1.48
C ARG A 45 -5.52 9.15 -2.85
N VAL A 46 -4.71 8.08 -2.89
CA VAL A 46 -4.33 7.38 -4.12
C VAL A 46 -5.56 6.78 -4.81
N ALA A 47 -6.37 6.02 -4.06
CA ALA A 47 -7.62 5.44 -4.57
C ALA A 47 -8.59 6.52 -5.06
N GLY A 48 -8.77 7.59 -4.27
CA GLY A 48 -9.64 8.69 -4.65
C GLY A 48 -9.14 9.45 -5.88
N ALA A 49 -7.83 9.58 -6.07
CA ALA A 49 -7.25 10.16 -7.26
C ALA A 49 -7.50 9.30 -8.51
N LEU A 50 -7.39 7.97 -8.39
CA LEU A 50 -7.72 7.01 -9.45
C LEU A 50 -9.20 7.11 -9.82
N ALA A 51 -10.08 7.12 -8.82
CA ALA A 51 -11.54 7.19 -8.99
C ALA A 51 -12.10 8.59 -9.24
N LEU A 52 -11.24 9.62 -9.37
CA LEU A 52 -11.61 11.02 -9.59
C LEU A 52 -12.55 11.60 -8.50
N VAL A 53 -12.42 11.13 -7.26
CA VAL A 53 -13.13 11.65 -6.10
C VAL A 53 -12.49 12.96 -5.65
N THR A 54 -13.28 13.96 -5.26
CA THR A 54 -12.70 15.25 -4.84
C THR A 54 -11.88 15.10 -3.54
N PRO A 55 -10.73 15.80 -3.41
CA PRO A 55 -9.91 15.76 -2.20
C PRO A 55 -10.71 16.07 -0.93
N ARG A 56 -11.57 17.09 -0.99
CA ARG A 56 -12.46 17.45 0.13
C ARG A 56 -13.31 16.27 0.61
N ARG A 57 -13.90 15.49 -0.30
CA ARG A 57 -14.74 14.34 0.04
C ARG A 57 -13.93 13.19 0.65
N ILE A 58 -12.65 13.05 0.28
CA ILE A 58 -11.74 12.08 0.88
C ILE A 58 -11.43 12.50 2.32
N GLU A 59 -11.03 13.76 2.53
CA GLU A 59 -10.70 14.26 3.86
C GLU A 59 -11.90 14.21 4.82
N GLU A 60 -13.09 14.62 4.38
CA GLU A 60 -14.33 14.52 5.18
C GLU A 60 -14.63 13.09 5.65
N ARG A 61 -14.24 12.09 4.86
CA ARG A 61 -14.47 10.68 5.15
C ARG A 61 -13.33 10.01 5.89
N LEU A 62 -12.09 10.49 5.74
CA LEU A 62 -10.96 9.99 6.53
C LEU A 62 -11.16 10.17 8.04
N VAL A 63 -11.94 11.17 8.45
CA VAL A 63 -12.38 11.37 9.85
C VAL A 63 -13.12 10.13 10.40
N SER A 64 -13.75 9.32 9.55
CA SER A 64 -14.46 8.10 9.96
C SER A 64 -13.55 6.89 10.24
N GLY A 65 -12.24 7.00 10.01
CA GLY A 65 -11.26 6.01 10.47
C GLY A 65 -11.11 4.76 9.59
N GLY A 66 -11.30 4.88 8.28
CA GLY A 66 -11.08 3.78 7.33
C GLY A 66 -11.46 4.12 5.89
N LEU A 67 -11.19 3.19 4.99
CA LEU A 67 -11.65 3.19 3.61
C LEU A 67 -13.11 2.74 3.55
N TRP A 68 -13.90 3.36 2.66
CA TRP A 68 -15.22 2.82 2.32
C TRP A 68 -15.09 1.75 1.23
N GLY A 69 -16.11 0.88 1.08
CA GLY A 69 -16.07 -0.28 0.18
C GLY A 69 -15.47 -0.01 -1.20
N GLN A 70 -16.05 0.91 -1.97
CA GLN A 70 -15.51 1.26 -3.30
C GLN A 70 -14.04 1.72 -3.25
N GLN A 71 -13.64 2.50 -2.24
CA GLN A 71 -12.26 2.99 -2.14
C GLN A 71 -11.27 1.87 -1.77
N PHE A 72 -11.74 0.86 -1.02
CA PHE A 72 -10.97 -0.36 -0.77
C PHE A 72 -10.77 -1.17 -2.07
N ASP A 73 -11.79 -1.25 -2.92
CA ASP A 73 -11.68 -1.91 -4.22
C ASP A 73 -10.71 -1.13 -5.14
N ASP A 74 -10.85 0.20 -5.19
CA ASP A 74 -9.99 1.08 -5.99
C ASP A 74 -8.52 1.00 -5.56
N ILE A 75 -8.22 0.98 -4.24
CA ILE A 75 -6.83 0.82 -3.78
C ILE A 75 -6.31 -0.59 -4.06
N SER A 76 -7.17 -1.62 -4.00
CA SER A 76 -6.77 -3.00 -4.31
C SER A 76 -6.32 -3.14 -5.76
N GLU A 77 -6.93 -2.40 -6.69
CA GLU A 77 -6.47 -2.32 -8.08
C GLU A 77 -5.08 -1.67 -8.18
N VAL A 78 -4.82 -0.61 -7.42
CA VAL A 78 -3.49 0.01 -7.36
C VAL A 78 -2.45 -0.97 -6.82
N PHE A 79 -2.73 -1.67 -5.72
CA PHE A 79 -1.84 -2.71 -5.20
C PHE A 79 -1.58 -3.80 -6.25
N ASN A 80 -2.59 -4.19 -7.03
CA ASN A 80 -2.41 -5.16 -8.10
C ASN A 80 -1.46 -4.63 -9.19
N ILE A 81 -1.61 -3.36 -9.58
CA ILE A 81 -0.69 -2.69 -10.53
C ILE A 81 0.73 -2.63 -9.96
N LEU A 82 0.91 -2.33 -8.67
CA LEU A 82 2.23 -2.30 -8.03
C LEU A 82 2.92 -3.67 -8.01
N GLY A 83 2.19 -4.77 -8.27
CA GLY A 83 2.80 -6.10 -8.44
C GLY A 83 3.82 -6.17 -9.57
N VAL A 84 3.77 -5.26 -10.56
CA VAL A 84 4.78 -5.19 -11.62
C VAL A 84 6.18 -4.88 -11.08
N LEU A 85 6.30 -4.26 -9.91
CA LEU A 85 7.58 -3.92 -9.27
C LEU A 85 8.41 -5.17 -8.94
N PHE A 86 7.75 -6.30 -8.72
CA PHE A 86 8.40 -7.56 -8.33
C PHE A 86 8.69 -8.49 -9.51
N ASN A 87 8.07 -8.24 -10.67
CA ASN A 87 8.16 -9.11 -11.84
C ASN A 87 9.25 -8.64 -12.82
N ALA A 88 10.49 -8.55 -12.35
CA ALA A 88 11.65 -8.28 -13.20
C ALA A 88 12.07 -9.53 -14.00
N ASP A 89 12.75 -9.34 -15.14
CA ASP A 89 13.25 -10.46 -15.94
C ASP A 89 14.17 -11.38 -15.12
N GLY A 90 13.80 -12.66 -15.02
CA GLY A 90 14.53 -13.67 -14.24
C GLY A 90 14.19 -13.73 -12.74
N ALA A 91 13.28 -12.88 -12.25
CA ALA A 91 12.72 -12.99 -10.90
C ALA A 91 11.55 -14.00 -10.86
N PRO A 92 11.22 -14.58 -9.68
CA PRO A 92 10.01 -15.36 -9.49
C PRO A 92 8.78 -14.58 -9.95
N HIS A 93 7.78 -15.29 -10.51
CA HIS A 93 6.53 -14.65 -10.86
C HIS A 93 5.72 -14.40 -9.59
N VAL A 94 5.34 -13.14 -9.38
CA VAL A 94 4.70 -12.70 -8.15
C VAL A 94 3.36 -12.04 -8.47
N ARG A 95 2.33 -12.37 -7.70
CA ARG A 95 0.97 -11.81 -7.85
C ARG A 95 0.45 -11.28 -6.53
N LEU A 96 -0.44 -10.30 -6.60
CA LEU A 96 -1.19 -9.84 -5.43
C LEU A 96 -2.01 -11.01 -4.87
N SER A 97 -1.86 -11.29 -3.57
CA SER A 97 -2.51 -12.38 -2.86
C SER A 97 -3.68 -11.87 -2.01
N THR A 98 -3.44 -10.92 -1.11
CA THR A 98 -4.47 -10.36 -0.23
C THR A 98 -4.19 -8.90 0.07
N VAL A 99 -5.26 -8.11 0.20
CA VAL A 99 -5.18 -6.72 0.70
C VAL A 99 -5.85 -6.67 2.07
N TYR A 100 -5.14 -6.12 3.04
CA TYR A 100 -5.63 -5.89 4.39
C TYR A 100 -5.77 -4.39 4.62
N GLU A 101 -6.91 -3.97 5.17
CA GLU A 101 -7.06 -2.65 5.76
C GLU A 101 -7.12 -2.84 7.28
N THR A 102 -6.06 -2.45 7.98
CA THR A 102 -5.90 -2.82 9.40
C THR A 102 -7.03 -2.32 10.29
N LEU A 103 -7.60 -1.16 9.98
CA LEU A 103 -8.71 -0.56 10.73
C LEU A 103 -10.03 -1.33 10.55
N ARG A 104 -10.16 -2.14 9.49
CA ARG A 104 -11.35 -2.95 9.19
C ARG A 104 -11.14 -4.43 9.49
N THR A 105 -9.99 -4.98 9.12
CA THR A 105 -9.63 -6.39 9.36
C THR A 105 -8.14 -6.47 9.60
N PHE A 106 -7.79 -6.71 10.86
CA PHE A 106 -6.40 -6.81 11.28
C PHE A 106 -5.73 -8.02 10.59
N PRO A 107 -4.55 -7.86 9.98
CA PRO A 107 -3.88 -8.94 9.26
C PRO A 107 -3.30 -10.01 10.20
N PRO A 108 -2.99 -11.22 9.70
CA PRO A 108 -2.22 -12.20 10.47
C PRO A 108 -0.90 -11.63 10.98
N MET A 109 -0.46 -12.06 12.16
CA MET A 109 0.76 -11.55 12.81
C MET A 109 2.02 -11.75 11.96
N GLU A 110 2.05 -12.77 11.09
CA GLU A 110 3.12 -12.96 10.12
C GLU A 110 3.25 -11.73 9.21
N VAL A 111 2.15 -11.27 8.59
CA VAL A 111 2.13 -10.07 7.73
C VAL A 111 2.53 -8.81 8.50
N VAL A 112 2.10 -8.69 9.76
CA VAL A 112 2.55 -7.58 10.64
C VAL A 112 4.06 -7.64 10.88
N GLY A 113 4.60 -8.85 11.07
CA GLY A 113 6.02 -9.09 11.28
C GLY A 113 6.89 -8.60 10.14
N TRP A 114 6.41 -8.65 8.89
CA TRP A 114 7.12 -8.11 7.73
C TRP A 114 7.41 -6.61 7.86
N LEU A 115 6.44 -5.81 8.33
CA LEU A 115 6.63 -4.37 8.55
C LEU A 115 7.64 -4.04 9.64
N ALA A 116 7.75 -4.90 10.65
CA ALA A 116 8.68 -4.73 11.78
C ALA A 116 10.04 -5.43 11.57
N SER A 117 10.24 -6.07 10.42
CA SER A 117 11.44 -6.86 10.14
C SER A 117 12.61 -6.01 9.60
N ASP A 118 13.80 -6.62 9.65
CA ASP A 118 15.03 -6.12 9.01
C ASP A 118 15.18 -6.61 7.55
N LEU A 119 14.08 -7.07 6.92
CA LEU A 119 14.10 -7.48 5.51
C LEU A 119 14.47 -6.30 4.59
N PRO A 120 15.02 -6.57 3.40
CA PRO A 120 15.25 -5.53 2.41
C PRO A 120 13.97 -4.74 2.13
N ARG A 121 14.06 -3.42 2.27
CA ARG A 121 12.90 -2.53 2.18
C ARG A 121 13.25 -1.16 1.62
N VAL A 122 12.25 -0.52 1.05
CA VAL A 122 12.26 0.88 0.62
C VAL A 122 11.04 1.57 1.21
N ASP A 123 11.27 2.62 1.99
CA ASP A 123 10.24 3.48 2.53
C ASP A 123 10.30 4.85 1.85
N VAL A 124 9.16 5.32 1.35
CA VAL A 124 9.03 6.60 0.67
C VAL A 124 7.88 7.42 1.23
N ASP A 125 8.10 8.72 1.33
CA ASP A 125 7.01 9.68 1.45
C ASP A 125 6.50 9.95 0.03
N ALA A 126 5.25 9.60 -0.21
CA ALA A 126 4.58 9.76 -1.49
C ALA A 126 3.55 10.88 -1.40
N SER A 127 3.47 11.73 -2.42
CA SER A 127 2.44 12.75 -2.51
C SER A 127 1.76 12.75 -3.88
N VAL A 128 0.44 12.86 -3.87
CA VAL A 128 -0.38 12.96 -5.08
C VAL A 128 -0.86 14.40 -5.20
N LYS A 129 -0.53 15.03 -6.33
CA LYS A 129 -0.83 16.44 -6.57
C LYS A 129 -2.32 16.77 -6.38
N GLY A 130 -2.60 17.63 -5.41
CA GLY A 130 -3.94 18.07 -5.05
C GLY A 130 -4.70 17.18 -4.07
N TYR A 131 -4.14 16.02 -3.68
CA TYR A 131 -4.76 15.09 -2.73
C TYR A 131 -4.00 14.99 -1.41
N GLY A 132 -2.70 15.29 -1.41
CA GLY A 132 -1.84 15.18 -0.23
C GLY A 132 -0.94 13.95 -0.29
N GLY A 133 -0.29 13.61 0.82
CA GLY A 133 0.68 12.52 0.86
C GLY A 133 0.60 11.66 2.11
N GLY A 134 1.60 10.80 2.28
CA GLY A 134 1.82 9.93 3.42
C GLY A 134 2.92 8.93 3.10
N THR A 135 3.18 8.00 4.01
CA THR A 135 4.29 7.05 3.86
C THR A 135 3.83 5.74 3.22
N MET A 136 4.67 5.19 2.34
CA MET A 136 4.55 3.86 1.74
C MET A 136 5.83 3.07 1.97
N ALA A 137 5.69 1.78 2.28
CA ALA A 137 6.79 0.84 2.36
C ALA A 137 6.64 -0.27 1.31
N VAL A 138 7.75 -0.67 0.72
CA VAL A 138 7.89 -1.89 -0.07
C VAL A 138 8.89 -2.76 0.66
N VAL A 139 8.50 -3.98 1.05
CA VAL A 139 9.36 -4.94 1.75
C VAL A 139 9.40 -6.22 0.95
N VAL A 140 10.58 -6.75 0.69
CA VAL A 140 10.78 -7.99 -0.07
C VAL A 140 11.48 -9.04 0.79
N GLY A 141 11.06 -10.29 0.63
CA GLY A 141 11.73 -11.43 1.24
C GLY A 141 13.09 -11.64 0.60
N GLY A 142 14.05 -12.16 1.36
CA GLY A 142 15.27 -12.69 0.76
C GLY A 142 14.92 -13.90 -0.13
N ALA A 143 15.42 -13.89 -1.36
CA ALA A 143 15.42 -15.06 -2.24
C ALA A 143 16.34 -16.15 -1.68
#